data_AF-A0A239CMV1-F1
#
_entry.id   AF-A0A239CMV1-F1
#
_cell.length_a   1.000
_cell.length_b   1.000
_cell.length_c   1.000
_cell.angle_alpha   90.00
_cell.angle_beta   90.00
_cell.angle_gamma   90.00
#
_symmetry.space_group_name_H-M   'P 1'
#
loop_
_entity.id
_entity.type
_entity.pdbx_description
1 polymer ?
#
loop_
_entity_poly.entity_id
_entity_poly.type
_entity_poly.pdbx_seq_one_letter_code
_entity_poly.pdbx_strand_id
1 'polypeptide(L)' 'MPAQSDLRFTFTAGPDAFEVVEFRLSEGLSETFLLDVDLSCSNPAIDFGQVLDRPALLTIWQGGQEVRHVHGS' A
#
# COMPACT_ATOMS: atom_id res chain seq x y z
N MET A 1 -0.65 0.67 -28.37
CA MET A 1 -0.02 1.32 -27.21
C MET A 1 -0.93 1.07 -26.02
N PRO A 2 -0.50 0.41 -24.94
CA PRO A 2 -1.29 0.42 -23.71
C PRO A 2 -1.40 1.88 -23.25
N ALA A 3 -2.61 2.35 -23.02
CA ALA A 3 -2.80 3.66 -22.40
C ALA A 3 -2.32 3.54 -20.96
N GLN A 4 -1.31 4.31 -20.58
CA GLN A 4 -0.90 4.41 -19.18
C GLN A 4 -2.10 4.98 -18.41
N SER A 5 -2.66 4.18 -17.51
CA SER A 5 -3.71 4.67 -16.62
C SER A 5 -3.13 5.75 -15.73
N ASP A 6 -3.91 6.79 -15.46
CA ASP A 6 -3.58 7.87 -14.52
C ASP A 6 -3.75 7.42 -13.06
N LEU A 7 -3.34 6.18 -12.77
CA LEU A 7 -3.42 5.54 -11.47
C LEU A 7 -2.04 5.51 -10.84
N ARG A 8 -1.98 5.78 -9.55
CA ARG A 8 -0.77 5.62 -8.73
C ARG A 8 -1.16 4.99 -7.39
N PHE A 9 -0.24 4.21 -6.84
CA PHE A 9 -0.41 3.53 -5.56
C PHE A 9 0.76 3.88 -4.66
N THR A 10 0.50 4.21 -3.41
CA THR A 10 1.53 4.50 -2.40
C THR A 10 1.24 3.73 -1.13
N PHE A 11 2.28 3.23 -0.48
CA PHE A 11 2.15 2.49 0.76
C PHE A 11 3.05 3.10 1.84
N THR A 12 2.49 3.28 3.03
CA THR A 12 3.19 3.84 4.18
C THR A 12 3.12 2.86 5.33
N ALA A 13 4.28 2.40 5.81
CA ALA A 13 4.43 1.65 7.05
C ALA A 13 5.83 1.93 7.64
N GLY A 14 5.89 2.36 8.89
CA GLY A 14 7.16 2.77 9.49
C GLY A 14 7.80 3.99 8.81
N PRO A 15 9.10 4.23 9.03
CA PRO A 15 9.81 5.42 8.54
C PRO A 15 10.40 5.29 7.12
N ASP A 16 10.52 4.07 6.60
CA ASP A 16 11.11 3.79 5.29
C ASP A 16 10.12 4.08 4.14
N ALA A 17 10.65 4.40 2.96
CA ALA A 17 9.87 4.62 1.75
C ALA A 17 9.71 3.31 0.97
N PHE A 18 8.46 2.91 0.72
CA PHE A 18 8.12 1.72 -0.04
C PHE A 18 7.49 2.08 -1.40
N GLU A 19 7.88 1.35 -2.44
CA GLU A 19 7.19 1.33 -3.72
C GLU A 19 6.26 0.11 -3.78
N VAL A 20 5.04 0.31 -4.29
CA VAL A 20 4.06 -0.76 -4.46
C VAL A 20 4.31 -1.45 -5.79
N VAL A 21 4.63 -2.75 -5.73
CA VAL A 21 4.82 -3.59 -6.92
C VAL A 21 3.49 -4.21 -7.34
N GLU A 22 2.80 -4.83 -6.39
CA GLU A 22 1.49 -5.46 -6.58
C GLU A 22 0.68 -5.36 -5.28
N PHE A 23 -0.64 -5.37 -5.38
CA PHE A 23 -1.51 -5.56 -4.23
C PHE A 23 -2.78 -6.33 -4.59
N ARG A 24 -3.34 -7.02 -3.61
CA ARG A 24 -4.66 -7.65 -3.68
C ARG A 24 -5.45 -7.30 -2.43
N LEU A 25 -6.65 -6.77 -2.64
CA LEU A 25 -7.58 -6.44 -1.57
C LEU A 25 -8.81 -7.35 -1.65
N SER A 26 -9.08 -8.08 -0.56
CA SER A 26 -10.29 -8.89 -0.39
C SER A 26 -11.13 -8.31 0.74
N GLU A 27 -12.40 -8.00 0.47
CA GLU A 27 -13.31 -7.33 1.39
C GLU A 27 -14.72 -7.91 1.30
N GLY A 28 -15.42 -7.97 2.44
CA GLY A 28 -16.79 -8.44 2.56
C GLY A 28 -17.57 -7.66 3.62
N LEU A 29 -18.90 -7.67 3.53
CA LEU A 29 -19.75 -7.00 4.54
C LEU A 29 -19.66 -7.76 5.86
N SER A 30 -19.32 -7.05 6.95
CA SER A 30 -19.11 -7.62 8.29
C SER A 30 -17.99 -8.66 8.36
N GLU A 31 -17.03 -8.60 7.43
CA GLU A 31 -15.83 -9.43 7.42
C GLU A 31 -14.59 -8.56 7.62
N THR A 32 -13.54 -9.15 8.18
CA THR A 32 -12.21 -8.50 8.21
C THR A 32 -11.67 -8.47 6.78
N PHE A 33 -11.21 -7.30 6.34
CA PHE A 33 -10.52 -7.20 5.05
C PHE A 33 -9.15 -7.86 5.11
N LEU A 34 -8.63 -8.24 3.95
CA LEU A 34 -7.26 -8.71 3.79
C LEU A 34 -6.60 -7.92 2.66
N LEU A 35 -5.52 -7.23 2.99
CA LEU A 35 -4.67 -6.50 2.05
C LEU A 35 -3.32 -7.21 1.95
N ASP A 36 -3.11 -7.94 0.85
CA ASP A 36 -1.80 -8.48 0.48
C ASP A 36 -1.07 -7.45 -0.38
N VAL A 37 0.19 -7.15 -0.04
CA VAL A 37 1.03 -6.17 -0.77
C VAL A 37 2.42 -6.72 -1.01
N ASP A 38 2.89 -6.58 -2.25
CA ASP A 38 4.28 -6.77 -2.62
C ASP A 38 4.95 -5.40 -2.72
N LEU A 39 6.00 -5.20 -1.93
CA LEU A 39 6.68 -3.92 -1.77
C LEU A 39 8.16 -4.04 -2.12
N SER A 40 8.72 -2.98 -2.69
CA SER A 40 10.16 -2.80 -2.81
C SER A 40 10.62 -1.57 -2.03
N CYS A 41 11.83 -1.64 -1.47
CA CYS A 41 12.47 -0.52 -0.77
C CYS A 41 13.92 -0.41 -1.21
N SER A 42 14.43 0.81 -1.32
CA SER A 42 15.84 1.07 -1.63
C SER A 42 16.76 0.87 -0.42
N ASN A 43 16.21 0.91 0.81
CA ASN A 43 16.95 0.61 2.03
C ASN A 43 17.11 -0.92 2.18
N PRO A 44 18.32 -1.48 2.11
CA PRO A 44 18.54 -2.92 2.26
C PRO A 44 18.49 -3.40 3.73
N ALA A 45 18.43 -2.47 4.69
CA ALA A 45 18.50 -2.75 6.12
C ALA A 45 17.25 -2.24 6.85
N ILE A 46 16.07 -2.63 6.35
CA ILE A 46 14.78 -2.29 6.96
C ILE A 46 14.71 -2.84 8.39
N ASP A 47 14.35 -1.97 9.34
CA ASP A 47 13.98 -2.42 10.69
C ASP A 47 12.52 -2.92 10.67
N PHE A 48 12.35 -4.23 10.48
CA PHE A 48 11.04 -4.87 10.48
C PHE A 48 10.25 -4.64 11.78
N GLY A 49 10.90 -4.33 12.91
CA GLY A 49 10.21 -3.98 14.15
C GLY A 49 9.45 -2.64 14.10
N GLN A 50 9.74 -1.79 13.10
CA GLN A 50 8.98 -0.57 12.81
C GLN A 50 7.89 -0.76 11.73
N VAL A 51 7.79 -1.95 11.13
CA VAL A 51 6.87 -2.26 10.03
C VAL A 51 5.83 -3.29 10.46
N LEU A 52 6.27 -4.41 11.03
CA LEU A 52 5.39 -5.49 11.49
C LEU A 52 4.57 -5.04 12.70
N ASP A 53 3.30 -5.44 12.72
CA ASP A 53 2.32 -5.09 13.77
C ASP A 53 2.18 -3.58 14.02
N ARG A 54 2.48 -2.76 12.99
CA ARG A 54 2.28 -1.31 13.01
C ARG A 54 1.19 -0.90 12.03
N PRO A 55 0.53 0.25 12.27
CA PRO A 55 -0.42 0.78 11.31
C PRO A 55 0.21 0.99 9.93
N ALA A 56 -0.56 0.63 8.90
CA ALA A 56 -0.15 0.76 7.51
C ALA A 56 -1.28 1.36 6.67
N LEU A 57 -0.90 2.09 5.62
CA LEU A 57 -1.83 2.77 4.73
C LEU A 57 -1.47 2.52 3.27
N LEU A 58 -2.39 1.94 2.50
CA LEU A 58 -2.39 1.99 1.05
C LEU A 58 -3.27 3.15 0.59
N THR A 59 -2.72 4.04 -0.24
CA THR A 59 -3.47 5.11 -0.91
C THR A 59 -3.54 4.85 -2.40
N ILE A 60 -4.76 4.88 -2.95
CA ILE A 60 -5.04 4.83 -4.38
C ILE A 60 -5.26 6.25 -4.88
N TRP A 61 -4.54 6.61 -5.93
CA TRP A 61 -4.59 7.92 -6.56
C TRP A 61 -5.13 7.80 -7.98
N GLN A 62 -5.93 8.79 -8.41
CA GLN A 62 -6.36 8.95 -9.80
C GLN A 62 -6.29 10.43 -10.18
N GLY A 63 -5.57 10.79 -11.26
CA GLY A 63 -5.47 12.19 -11.68
C GLY A 63 -4.83 13.11 -10.65
N GLY A 64 -3.86 12.59 -9.89
CA GLY A 64 -3.19 13.31 -8.81
C GLY A 64 -4.02 13.50 -7.54
N GLN A 65 -5.28 13.04 -7.51
CA GLN A 65 -6.14 13.10 -6.32
C GLN A 65 -6.13 11.74 -5.60
N GLU A 66 -6.09 11.78 -4.26
CA GLU A 66 -6.35 10.61 -3.43
C GLU A 66 -7.83 10.23 -3.53
N VAL A 67 -8.12 9.02 -4.01
CA VAL A 67 -9.49 8.54 -4.25
C VAL A 67 -9.91 7.43 -3.30
N ARG A 68 -8.96 6.74 -2.66
CA ARG A 68 -9.25 5.71 -1.65
C ARG A 68 -8.07 5.51 -0.70
N HIS A 69 -8.40 5.26 0.56
CA HIS A 69 -7.48 4.82 1.61
C HIS A 69 -7.90 3.44 2.11
N VAL A 70 -6.93 2.54 2.26
CA VAL A 70 -7.09 1.25 2.93
C VAL A 70 -6.11 1.23 4.09
N HIS A 71 -6.64 1.32 5.31
CA HIS A 71 -5.88 1.46 6.54
C HIS A 71 -6.10 0.27 7.46
N GLY A 72 -5.02 -0.34 7.93
CA GLY A 72 -5.01 -1.45 8.88
C GLY A 72 -4.04 -1.21 10.02
N SER A 73 -4.25 -1.89 11.15
CA SER A 73 -3.42 -1.83 12.36
C SER A 73 -3.36 -3.18 13.04
#